data_AF-A0AAE4AFD1-F1
#
_entry.id   AF-A0AAE4AFD1-F1
#
_cell.length_a   1.000
_cell.length_b   1.000
_cell.length_c   1.000
_cell.angle_alpha   90.00
_cell.angle_beta   90.00
_cell.angle_gamma   90.00
#
_symmetry.space_group_name_H-M   'P 1'
#
loop_
_entity.id
_entity.type
_entity.pdbx_description
1 polymer ?
#
loop_
_entity_poly.entity_id
_entity_poly.type
_entity_poly.pdbx_seq_one_letter_code
_entity_poly.pdbx_strand_id
1 'polypeptide(L)'
;MMKTLTAALLALSLGLGTVAATPARAQISDEEAVIGLLGLFLLGAAIAKSNDKDEDARPERRDPRWRVLPARCLTRVNTRHGPVRMFGKRCMNRHYDHVNRLPQRCEISVRGPRNMRHGYTPRCLRHAGFRIERMQH
;
A
#
# COMPACT_ATOMS: atom_id res chain seq x y z
N MET A 1 41.06 -30.31 35.35
CA MET A 1 39.83 -30.73 36.07
C MET A 1 38.89 -29.52 36.21
N MET A 2 38.15 -29.14 35.17
CA MET A 2 37.16 -28.05 35.23
C MET A 2 35.87 -28.36 34.44
N LYS A 3 35.81 -29.55 33.80
CA LYS A 3 34.73 -29.99 32.92
C LYS A 3 33.61 -30.75 33.64
N THR A 4 33.82 -31.10 34.92
CA THR A 4 32.85 -31.83 35.75
C THR A 4 31.91 -30.90 36.51
N LEU A 5 32.32 -29.65 36.77
CA LEU A 5 31.51 -28.66 37.49
C LEU A 5 30.37 -28.09 36.62
N THR A 6 30.58 -27.98 35.30
CA THR A 6 29.57 -27.46 34.37
C THR A 6 28.39 -28.42 34.19
N ALA A 7 28.62 -29.74 34.27
CA ALA A 7 27.56 -30.74 34.12
C ALA A 7 26.63 -30.79 35.35
N ALA A 8 27.16 -30.59 36.55
CA ALA A 8 26.37 -30.60 37.79
C ALA A 8 25.44 -29.36 37.90
N LEU A 9 25.91 -28.19 37.45
CA LEU A 9 25.11 -26.96 37.42
C LEU A 9 23.92 -27.05 36.46
N LEU A 10 24.09 -27.70 35.30
CA LEU A 10 23.02 -27.89 34.34
C LEU A 10 21.92 -28.83 34.87
N ALA A 11 22.28 -29.92 35.55
CA ALA A 11 21.30 -30.87 36.08
C ALA A 11 20.41 -30.27 37.19
N LEU A 12 20.95 -29.38 38.02
CA LEU A 12 20.17 -28.69 39.05
C LEU A 12 19.12 -27.74 38.43
N SER A 13 19.46 -27.06 37.33
CA SER A 13 18.55 -26.07 36.71
C SER A 13 17.29 -26.70 36.10
N LEU A 14 17.36 -27.93 35.59
CA LEU A 14 16.17 -28.63 35.06
C LEU A 14 15.35 -29.33 36.15
N GLY A 15 15.89 -29.53 37.36
CA GLY A 15 15.23 -30.28 38.43
C GLY A 15 14.20 -29.48 39.24
N LEU A 16 14.29 -28.15 39.29
CA LEU A 16 13.39 -27.31 40.10
C LEU A 16 12.17 -26.75 39.34
N GLY A 17 12.03 -27.04 38.03
CA GLY A 17 11.01 -26.42 37.18
C GLY A 17 9.65 -27.15 37.10
N THR A 18 9.50 -28.36 37.66
CA THR A 18 8.33 -29.21 37.36
C THR A 18 7.31 -29.39 38.49
N VAL A 19 7.48 -28.75 39.66
CA VAL A 19 6.54 -28.91 40.78
C VAL A 19 6.18 -27.56 41.40
N ALA A 20 5.38 -26.78 40.67
CA ALA A 20 4.31 -25.93 41.21
C ALA A 20 3.60 -25.22 40.06
N ALA A 21 3.01 -25.98 39.13
CA ALA A 21 1.85 -25.47 38.39
C ALA A 21 0.66 -25.50 39.36
N THR A 22 0.67 -24.67 40.40
CA THR A 22 -0.60 -24.22 40.97
C THR A 22 -1.26 -23.46 39.83
N PRO A 23 -2.39 -23.94 39.27
CA PRO A 23 -3.12 -23.10 38.35
C PRO A 23 -3.47 -21.86 39.16
N ALA A 24 -2.94 -20.71 38.74
CA ALA A 24 -3.50 -19.43 39.13
C ALA A 24 -4.92 -19.42 38.56
N ARG A 25 -5.86 -20.01 39.30
CA ARG A 25 -7.28 -19.77 39.09
C ARG A 25 -7.49 -18.34 39.54
N ALA A 26 -7.34 -17.42 38.59
CA ALA A 26 -7.80 -16.07 38.72
C ALA A 26 -9.34 -16.15 38.84
N GLN A 27 -9.82 -16.23 40.07
CA GLN A 27 -11.19 -15.85 40.40
C GLN A 27 -11.17 -14.32 40.32
N ILE A 28 -11.38 -13.80 39.12
CA ILE A 28 -11.36 -12.37 38.84
C ILE A 28 -12.69 -11.84 39.35
N SER A 29 -12.71 -11.33 40.58
CA SER A 29 -13.70 -10.36 41.01
C SER A 29 -13.41 -9.03 40.30
N ASP A 30 -14.47 -8.32 39.90
CA ASP A 30 -14.45 -7.12 39.04
C ASP A 30 -13.65 -5.92 39.61
N GLU A 31 -13.09 -6.05 40.81
CA GLU A 31 -12.34 -5.02 41.53
C GLU A 31 -10.82 -5.04 41.28
N GLU A 32 -10.23 -6.17 40.84
CA GLU A 32 -8.76 -6.33 40.70
C GLU A 32 -8.29 -6.40 39.22
N ALA A 33 -9.16 -6.06 38.26
CA ALA A 33 -8.77 -5.97 36.84
C ALA A 33 -7.96 -4.70 36.49
N VAL A 34 -7.88 -3.74 37.42
CA VAL A 34 -7.27 -2.41 37.22
C VAL A 34 -5.73 -2.46 37.21
N ILE A 35 -5.13 -3.38 37.97
CA ILE A 35 -3.67 -3.44 38.15
C ILE A 35 -2.96 -4.01 36.90
N GLY A 36 -3.58 -4.97 36.22
CA GLY A 36 -3.00 -5.57 35.00
C GLY A 36 -2.94 -4.62 33.80
N LEU A 37 -3.98 -3.79 33.62
CA LEU A 37 -4.07 -2.83 32.50
C LEU A 37 -3.12 -1.65 32.67
N LEU A 38 -2.96 -1.12 33.89
CA LEU A 38 -1.99 -0.07 34.19
C LEU A 38 -0.54 -0.53 33.95
N GLY A 39 -0.23 -1.77 34.33
CA GLY A 39 1.09 -2.36 34.08
C GLY A 39 1.42 -2.46 32.57
N LEU A 40 0.46 -2.91 31.76
CA LEU A 40 0.63 -3.00 30.31
C LEU A 40 0.78 -1.61 29.65
N PHE A 41 0.04 -0.62 30.12
CA PHE A 41 0.07 0.75 29.61
C PHE A 41 1.43 1.43 29.86
N LEU A 42 1.99 1.28 31.07
CA LEU A 42 3.30 1.86 31.41
C LEU A 42 4.46 1.20 30.65
N LEU A 43 4.42 -0.12 30.45
CA LEU A 43 5.40 -0.83 29.60
C LEU A 43 5.28 -0.41 28.13
N GLY A 44 4.06 -0.17 27.64
CA GLY A 44 3.81 0.33 26.28
C GLY A 44 4.39 1.73 26.04
N ALA A 45 4.35 2.61 27.04
CA ALA A 45 4.89 3.97 26.93
C ALA A 45 6.42 4.01 26.82
N ALA A 46 7.14 3.07 27.45
CA ALA A 46 8.60 2.97 27.31
C ALA A 46 9.04 2.49 25.92
N ILE A 47 8.15 1.84 25.17
CA ILE A 47 8.42 1.30 23.82
C ILE A 47 7.87 2.23 22.72
N ALA A 48 7.13 3.29 23.09
CA ALA A 48 6.62 4.29 22.17
C ALA A 48 7.77 5.17 21.65
N LYS A 49 8.58 4.59 20.76
CA LYS A 49 9.60 5.30 19.98
C LYS A 49 8.89 6.27 19.05
N SER A 50 9.26 7.54 19.15
CA SER A 50 8.78 8.61 18.30
C SER A 50 8.95 8.22 16.83
N ASN A 51 7.86 8.33 16.10
CA ASN A 51 7.87 8.16 14.65
C ASN A 51 8.04 9.57 14.08
N ASP A 52 9.25 10.10 14.23
CA ASP A 52 9.67 11.31 13.52
C ASP A 52 9.78 10.91 12.04
N LYS A 53 8.66 11.06 11.34
CA LYS A 53 8.65 11.05 9.89
C LYS A 53 9.34 12.34 9.49
N ASP A 54 10.66 12.28 9.40
CA ASP A 54 11.40 13.16 8.52
C ASP A 54 10.76 12.98 7.14
N GLU A 55 9.89 13.93 6.79
CA GLU A 55 9.48 14.17 5.43
C GLU A 55 10.71 14.65 4.69
N ASP A 56 11.64 13.73 4.43
CA ASP A 56 12.65 13.87 3.41
C ASP A 56 11.89 14.33 2.18
N ALA A 57 12.11 15.60 1.81
CA ALA A 57 11.67 16.19 0.56
C ALA A 57 12.36 15.41 -0.56
N ARG A 58 11.86 14.20 -0.82
CA ARG A 58 12.26 13.38 -1.95
C ARG A 58 12.07 14.30 -3.13
N PRO A 59 13.13 14.64 -3.89
CA PRO A 59 12.99 15.52 -5.03
C PRO A 59 11.89 14.90 -5.86
N GLU A 60 10.74 15.57 -5.90
CA GLU A 60 9.60 15.08 -6.63
C GLU A 60 10.13 14.93 -8.03
N ARG A 61 10.31 13.67 -8.48
CA ARG A 61 10.83 13.37 -9.79
C ARG A 61 9.86 14.05 -10.73
N ARG A 62 10.20 15.27 -11.15
CA ARG A 62 9.40 16.06 -12.08
C ARG A 62 9.39 15.24 -13.33
N ASP A 63 8.35 14.42 -13.49
CA ASP A 63 8.19 13.72 -14.74
C ASP A 63 8.19 14.79 -15.81
N PRO A 64 8.93 14.56 -16.89
CA PRO A 64 8.84 15.45 -18.02
C PRO A 64 7.37 15.69 -18.36
N ARG A 65 6.97 16.95 -18.56
CA ARG A 65 5.56 17.35 -18.78
C ARG A 65 4.88 16.52 -19.88
N TRP A 66 5.67 16.04 -20.84
CA TRP A 66 5.19 15.15 -21.90
C TRP A 66 4.72 13.77 -21.43
N ARG A 67 5.09 13.28 -20.25
CA ARG A 67 4.56 12.01 -19.70
C ARG A 67 3.22 12.20 -18.99
N VAL A 68 2.77 13.43 -18.83
CA VAL A 68 1.55 13.78 -18.10
C VAL A 68 0.38 13.93 -19.09
N LEU A 69 -0.65 13.11 -18.91
CA LEU A 69 -1.81 13.02 -19.79
C LEU A 69 -2.95 13.89 -19.25
N PRO A 70 -3.60 14.67 -20.13
CA PRO A 70 -4.66 15.57 -19.71
C PRO A 70 -5.88 14.79 -19.26
N ALA A 71 -6.27 14.97 -18.00
CA ALA A 71 -7.38 14.23 -17.40
C ALA A 71 -8.70 14.45 -18.15
N ARG A 72 -8.88 15.64 -18.76
CA ARG A 72 -10.04 15.99 -19.60
C ARG A 72 -10.28 15.06 -20.78
N CYS A 73 -9.25 14.38 -21.27
CA CYS A 73 -9.38 13.44 -22.37
C CYS A 73 -9.75 12.01 -21.95
N LEU A 74 -9.78 11.73 -20.65
CA LEU A 74 -10.27 10.47 -20.12
C LEU A 74 -11.80 10.45 -20.20
N THR A 75 -12.33 9.57 -21.04
CA THR A 75 -13.77 9.42 -21.26
C THR A 75 -14.23 8.00 -20.96
N ARG A 76 -15.54 7.83 -20.76
CA ARG A 76 -16.21 6.55 -20.67
C ARG A 76 -17.10 6.37 -21.89
N VAL A 77 -16.85 5.32 -22.66
CA VAL A 77 -17.64 4.99 -23.84
C VAL A 77 -18.52 3.78 -23.53
N ASN A 78 -19.83 3.93 -23.68
CA ASN A 78 -20.75 2.81 -23.56
C ASN A 78 -20.63 1.91 -24.81
N THR A 79 -20.30 0.64 -24.61
CA THR A 79 -20.27 -0.38 -25.66
C THR A 79 -21.29 -1.47 -25.35
N ARG A 80 -21.52 -2.38 -26.30
CA ARG A 80 -22.44 -3.53 -26.10
C ARG A 80 -22.00 -4.46 -24.96
N HIS A 81 -20.68 -4.54 -24.69
CA HIS A 81 -20.10 -5.38 -23.63
C HIS A 81 -19.88 -4.60 -22.33
N GLY A 82 -20.50 -3.42 -22.20
CA GLY A 82 -20.36 -2.53 -21.05
C GLY A 82 -19.49 -1.29 -21.32
N PRO A 83 -19.37 -0.41 -20.32
CA PRO A 83 -18.62 0.83 -20.45
C PRO A 83 -17.10 0.59 -20.45
N VAL A 84 -16.39 1.22 -21.39
CA VAL A 84 -14.93 1.19 -21.47
C VAL A 84 -14.38 2.58 -21.16
N ARG A 85 -13.43 2.68 -20.21
CA ARG A 85 -12.69 3.92 -19.93
C ARG A 85 -11.46 4.01 -20.82
N MET A 86 -11.32 5.10 -21.57
CA MET A 86 -10.19 5.32 -22.47
C MET A 86 -9.88 6.80 -22.67
N PHE A 87 -8.66 7.11 -23.09
CA PHE A 87 -8.29 8.43 -23.59
C PHE A 87 -8.70 8.54 -25.05
N GLY A 88 -9.64 9.43 -25.38
CA GLY A 88 -10.13 9.54 -26.75
C GLY A 88 -9.07 10.12 -27.70
N LYS A 89 -8.76 9.43 -28.81
CA LYS A 89 -7.72 9.85 -29.78
C LYS A 89 -7.94 11.26 -30.31
N ARG A 90 -9.20 11.60 -30.62
CA ARG A 90 -9.57 12.95 -31.10
C ARG A 90 -9.34 14.04 -30.05
N CYS A 91 -9.60 13.74 -28.78
CA CYS A 91 -9.32 14.68 -27.69
C CYS A 91 -7.81 14.87 -27.56
N MET A 92 -7.06 13.77 -27.49
CA MET A 92 -5.60 13.80 -27.39
C MET A 92 -4.97 14.65 -28.51
N ASN A 93 -5.39 14.48 -29.76
CA ASN A 93 -4.91 15.29 -30.90
C ASN A 93 -5.15 16.80 -30.76
N ARG A 94 -6.17 17.22 -29.99
CA ARG A 94 -6.51 18.65 -29.82
C ARG A 94 -5.88 19.27 -28.58
N HIS A 95 -5.48 18.44 -27.62
CA HIS A 95 -5.34 18.85 -26.23
C HIS A 95 -4.08 18.33 -25.55
N TYR A 96 -3.29 17.55 -26.27
CA TYR A 96 -2.04 16.99 -25.79
C TYR A 96 -0.98 17.11 -26.89
N ASP A 97 0.02 17.95 -26.68
CA ASP A 97 1.00 18.31 -27.70
C ASP A 97 1.91 17.14 -28.12
N HIS A 98 1.93 16.07 -27.32
CA HIS A 98 2.85 14.96 -27.47
C HIS A 98 2.18 13.65 -27.91
N VAL A 99 1.09 13.70 -28.68
CA VAL A 99 0.40 12.49 -29.18
C VAL A 99 1.36 11.55 -29.89
N ASN A 100 2.33 12.08 -30.65
CA ASN A 100 3.31 11.28 -31.39
C ASN A 100 4.21 10.42 -30.48
N ARG A 101 4.23 10.68 -29.17
CA ARG A 101 4.95 9.87 -28.17
C ARG A 101 4.08 8.77 -27.56
N LEU A 102 2.78 8.76 -27.82
CA LEU A 102 1.87 7.75 -27.30
C LEU A 102 2.16 6.40 -27.96
N PRO A 103 2.34 5.32 -27.19
CA PRO A 103 2.60 4.01 -27.75
C PRO A 103 1.38 3.51 -28.54
N GLN A 104 1.58 3.18 -29.83
CA GLN A 104 0.52 2.61 -30.66
C GLN A 104 -0.01 1.28 -30.10
N ARG A 105 0.84 0.51 -29.40
CA ARG A 105 0.43 -0.72 -28.69
C ARG A 105 -0.68 -0.51 -27.65
N CYS A 106 -0.88 0.72 -27.17
CA CYS A 106 -1.94 1.06 -26.23
C CYS A 106 -3.23 1.52 -26.90
N GLU A 107 -3.22 1.68 -28.23
CA GLU A 107 -4.38 2.11 -29.01
C GLU A 107 -5.42 0.99 -29.09
N ILE A 108 -6.68 1.36 -28.87
CA ILE A 108 -7.83 0.47 -28.96
C ILE A 108 -8.92 1.12 -29.82
N SER A 109 -9.73 0.25 -30.43
CA SER A 109 -10.91 0.65 -31.20
C SER A 109 -12.15 0.06 -30.53
N VAL A 110 -13.09 0.91 -30.12
CA VAL A 110 -14.33 0.49 -29.47
C VAL A 110 -15.54 0.88 -30.31
N ARG A 111 -16.52 -0.01 -30.40
CA ARG A 111 -17.81 0.25 -31.02
C ARG A 111 -18.69 1.00 -30.02
N GLY A 112 -18.78 2.33 -30.18
CA GLY A 112 -19.70 3.15 -29.41
C GLY A 112 -21.14 3.09 -29.95
N PRO A 113 -22.09 3.81 -29.34
CA PRO A 113 -23.50 3.73 -29.74
C PRO A 113 -23.77 4.28 -31.14
N ARG A 114 -23.01 5.31 -31.54
CA ARG A 114 -23.17 5.99 -32.83
C ARG A 114 -22.11 5.59 -33.86
N ASN A 115 -20.86 5.41 -33.42
CA ASN A 115 -19.73 5.24 -34.32
C ASN A 115 -18.57 4.51 -33.64
N MET A 116 -17.64 3.99 -34.45
CA MET A 116 -16.38 3.47 -33.97
C MET A 116 -15.53 4.60 -33.39
N ARG A 117 -14.93 4.37 -32.22
CA ARG A 117 -14.10 5.35 -31.50
C ARG A 117 -12.72 4.75 -31.27
N HIS A 118 -11.69 5.53 -31.56
CA HIS A 118 -10.30 5.19 -31.28
C HIS A 118 -9.81 5.92 -30.04
N GLY A 119 -8.92 5.29 -29.30
CA GLY A 119 -8.36 5.87 -28.09
C GLY A 119 -7.27 5.00 -27.49
N TYR A 120 -6.82 5.36 -26.30
CA TYR A 120 -5.74 4.65 -25.61
C TYR A 120 -6.21 4.17 -24.24
N THR A 121 -5.82 2.96 -23.85
CA THR A 121 -6.22 2.43 -22.54
C THR A 121 -5.41 3.08 -21.41
N PRO A 122 -6.05 3.52 -20.31
CA PRO A 122 -5.33 4.13 -19.19
C PRO A 122 -4.37 3.13 -18.51
N ARG A 123 -4.74 1.84 -18.49
CA ARG A 123 -3.90 0.78 -17.92
C ARG A 123 -2.59 0.62 -18.69
N CYS A 124 -2.64 0.47 -20.01
CA CYS A 124 -1.44 0.34 -20.84
C CYS A 124 -0.57 1.59 -20.77
N LEU A 125 -1.16 2.78 -20.83
CA LEU A 125 -0.42 4.05 -20.74
C LEU A 125 0.33 4.20 -19.42
N ARG A 126 -0.28 3.82 -18.29
CA ARG A 126 0.41 3.80 -16.99
C ARG A 126 1.58 2.82 -16.97
N HIS A 127 1.42 1.62 -17.52
CA HIS A 127 2.51 0.66 -17.65
C HIS A 127 3.62 1.15 -18.59
N ALA A 128 3.28 1.97 -19.60
CA ALA A 128 4.26 2.62 -20.47
C ALA A 128 4.96 3.83 -19.82
N GLY A 129 4.63 4.16 -18.56
CA GLY A 129 5.25 5.26 -17.82
C GLY A 129 4.64 6.63 -18.07
N PHE A 130 3.38 6.69 -18.52
CA PHE A 130 2.59 7.92 -18.55
C PHE A 130 1.78 8.07 -17.26
N ARG A 131 1.66 9.30 -16.77
CA ARG A 131 0.86 9.66 -15.60
C ARG A 131 -0.35 10.46 -16.05
N ILE A 132 -1.44 10.35 -15.31
CA ILE A 132 -2.66 11.12 -15.59
C ILE A 132 -2.66 12.30 -14.63
N GLU A 133 -2.96 13.51 -15.13
CA GLU A 133 -3.14 14.67 -14.27
C GLU A 133 -4.19 14.36 -13.19
N ARG A 134 -3.91 14.78 -11.95
CA ARG A 134 -4.92 14.69 -10.89
C ARG A 134 -6.07 15.63 -11.26
N MET A 135 -7.28 15.09 -11.38
CA MET A 135 -8.49 15.90 -11.43
C MET A 135 -8.63 16.58 -10.07
N GLN A 136 -8.42 17.90 -10.03
CA GLN A 136 -8.80 18.72 -8.89
C GLN A 136 -10.29 19.02 -9.10
N HIS A 137 -11.13 18.49 -8.20
CA HIS A 137 -12.57 18.74 -8.15
C HIS A 137 -12.85 19.93 -7.24
#